data_AF-A0A949ZM31-F1
#
_entry.id   AF-A0A949ZM31-F1
#
_cell.length_a   1.000
_cell.length_b   1.000
_cell.length_c   1.000
_cell.angle_alpha   90.00
_cell.angle_beta   90.00
_cell.angle_gamma   90.00
#
_symmetry.space_group_name_H-M   'P 1'
#
loop_
_entity.id
_entity.type
_entity.pdbx_description
1 polymer ?
#
loop_
_entity_poly.entity_id
_entity_poly.type
_entity_poly.pdbx_seq_one_letter_code
_entity_poly.pdbx_strand_id
1 'polypeptide(L)'
;MEIVRGQTTKATLPRDIRRLFDRFYAGFKGKGGLNVVFYPGWSENGEFEIGCGVLVESGGNAATPAGLVATTSYFGPYEKMHSAHQTIHEWARQNGRKLGASWEVYGHWNDDPAKRRTDIYYLVGA
;
A
#
# COMPACT_ATOMS: atom_id res chain seq x y z
N MET A 1 -6.02 -11.36 -6.68
CA MET A 1 -6.19 -9.90 -6.83
C MET A 1 -5.54 -9.50 -8.14
N GLU A 2 -6.31 -8.97 -9.10
CA GLU A 2 -5.70 -8.37 -10.28
C GLU A 2 -5.05 -7.06 -9.84
N ILE A 3 -3.74 -6.94 -10.04
CA ILE A 3 -3.01 -5.69 -9.81
C ILE A 3 -2.43 -5.24 -11.14
N VAL A 4 -2.55 -3.94 -11.42
CA VAL A 4 -1.82 -3.33 -12.54
C VAL A 4 -0.49 -2.85 -12.00
N ARG A 5 0.60 -3.41 -12.54
CA ARG A 5 1.97 -3.04 -12.18
C ARG A 5 2.51 -1.91 -13.07
N GLY A 6 3.46 -1.16 -12.54
CA GLY A 6 4.22 -0.15 -13.29
C GLY A 6 5.46 0.30 -12.54
N GLN A 7 6.38 0.92 -13.28
CA GLN A 7 7.57 1.57 -12.71
C GLN A 7 7.25 3.01 -12.30
N THR A 8 7.91 3.46 -11.24
CA THR A 8 7.78 4.83 -10.71
C THR A 8 9.10 5.26 -10.04
N THR A 9 9.13 6.51 -9.56
CA THR A 9 10.18 7.07 -8.71
C THR A 9 9.52 7.78 -7.53
N LYS A 10 10.27 8.10 -6.48
CA LYS A 10 9.74 8.89 -5.35
C LYS A 10 9.08 10.20 -5.80
N ALA A 11 9.66 10.89 -6.80
CA ALA A 11 9.15 12.16 -7.31
C ALA A 11 7.83 12.02 -8.10
N THR A 12 7.64 10.89 -8.78
CA THR A 12 6.49 10.68 -9.68
C THR A 12 5.40 9.79 -9.08
N LEU A 13 5.66 9.20 -7.91
CA LEU A 13 4.82 8.23 -7.23
C LEU A 13 3.33 8.62 -7.14
N PRO A 14 2.94 9.82 -6.65
CA PRO A 14 1.52 10.16 -6.54
C PRO A 14 0.79 10.20 -7.89
N ARG A 15 1.49 10.61 -8.95
CA ARG A 15 0.94 10.66 -10.31
C ARG A 15 0.84 9.26 -10.90
N ASP A 16 1.86 8.43 -10.70
CA ASP A 16 1.88 7.08 -11.26
C ASP A 16 0.85 6.16 -10.57
N ILE A 17 0.61 6.32 -9.26
CA ILE A 17 -0.47 5.62 -8.54
C ILE A 17 -1.83 5.94 -9.18
N ARG A 18 -2.15 7.23 -9.42
CA ARG A 18 -3.42 7.62 -10.06
C ARG A 18 -3.57 6.99 -11.43
N ARG A 19 -2.54 7.10 -12.27
CA ARG A 19 -2.51 6.49 -13.61
C ARG A 19 -2.74 4.98 -13.57
N LEU A 20 -2.15 4.28 -12.59
CA LEU A 20 -2.32 2.84 -12.45
C LEU A 20 -3.71 2.46 -11.95
N PHE A 21 -4.31 3.23 -11.06
CA PHE A 21 -5.72 3.07 -10.68
C PHE A 21 -6.66 3.32 -11.87
N ASP A 22 -6.43 4.36 -12.67
CA ASP A 22 -7.24 4.63 -13.88
C ASP A 22 -7.21 3.41 -14.83
N ARG A 23 -6.01 2.85 -15.05
CA ARG A 23 -5.84 1.62 -15.86
C ARG A 23 -6.53 0.41 -15.23
N PHE A 24 -6.40 0.23 -13.91
CA PHE A 24 -7.05 -0.86 -13.18
C PHE A 24 -8.57 -0.78 -13.32
N TYR A 25 -9.15 0.39 -13.05
CA TYR A 25 -10.60 0.60 -13.08
C TYR A 25 -11.20 0.56 -14.49
N ALA A 26 -10.44 0.86 -15.54
CA ALA A 26 -10.88 0.66 -16.92
C ALA A 26 -11.18 -0.82 -17.24
N GLY A 27 -10.43 -1.75 -16.64
CA GLY A 27 -10.61 -3.20 -16.80
C GLY A 27 -11.50 -3.85 -15.74
N PHE A 28 -11.57 -3.28 -14.54
CA PHE A 28 -12.23 -3.88 -13.39
C PHE A 28 -13.75 -4.03 -13.57
N LYS A 29 -14.25 -5.26 -13.43
CA LYS A 29 -15.69 -5.60 -13.54
C LYS A 29 -16.37 -5.92 -12.20
N GLY A 30 -15.60 -5.92 -11.10
CA GLY A 30 -16.13 -6.19 -9.76
C GLY A 30 -16.89 -5.01 -9.16
N LYS A 31 -17.49 -5.25 -7.99
CA LYS A 31 -18.13 -4.20 -7.18
C LYS A 31 -17.48 -4.13 -5.81
N GLY A 32 -17.28 -2.91 -5.32
CA GLY A 32 -16.70 -2.66 -4.01
C GLY A 32 -15.23 -3.08 -3.90
N GLY A 33 -14.75 -3.08 -2.67
CA GLY A 33 -13.36 -3.35 -2.32
C GLY A 33 -12.63 -2.09 -1.86
N LEU A 34 -11.49 -2.33 -1.21
CA LEU A 34 -10.60 -1.30 -0.70
C LEU A 34 -9.43 -1.14 -1.66
N ASN A 35 -9.08 0.11 -2.01
CA ASN A 35 -7.91 0.35 -2.86
C ASN A 35 -6.66 -0.17 -2.16
N VAL A 36 -5.79 -0.83 -2.92
CA VAL A 36 -4.49 -1.31 -2.45
C VAL A 36 -3.40 -0.77 -3.35
N VAL A 37 -2.35 -0.24 -2.73
CA VAL A 37 -1.07 0.02 -3.39
C VAL A 37 -0.03 -0.92 -2.81
N PHE A 38 0.61 -1.71 -3.67
CA PHE A 38 1.62 -2.70 -3.31
C PHE A 38 3.01 -2.23 -3.76
N TYR A 39 3.98 -2.35 -2.87
CA TYR A 39 5.37 -1.98 -3.06
C TYR A 39 6.25 -3.23 -2.86
N PRO A 40 6.63 -3.95 -3.94
CA PRO A 40 7.53 -5.11 -3.85
C PRO A 40 8.90 -4.75 -3.24
N GLY A 41 9.35 -3.51 -3.46
CA GLY A 41 10.58 -2.95 -2.91
C GLY A 41 10.59 -1.43 -3.08
N TRP A 42 11.36 -0.76 -2.23
CA TRP A 42 11.51 0.70 -2.24
C TRP A 42 12.92 1.09 -2.70
N SER A 43 13.00 2.12 -3.54
CA SER A 43 14.26 2.78 -3.88
C SER A 43 14.12 4.28 -3.65
N GLU A 44 15.00 4.83 -2.83
CA GLU A 44 14.99 6.27 -2.51
C GLU A 44 15.49 7.11 -3.71
N ASN A 45 16.45 6.57 -4.47
CA ASN A 45 17.21 7.31 -5.49
C ASN A 45 17.05 6.75 -6.90
N GLY A 46 16.11 5.81 -7.12
CA GLY A 46 15.97 5.14 -8.40
C GLY A 46 14.53 4.76 -8.70
N GLU A 47 14.36 4.12 -9.86
CA GLU A 47 13.08 3.53 -10.23
C GLU A 47 12.77 2.31 -9.36
N PHE A 48 11.49 2.12 -9.08
CA PHE A 48 10.99 0.92 -8.41
C PHE A 48 9.58 0.59 -8.92
N GLU A 49 9.21 -0.68 -8.77
CA GLU A 49 7.89 -1.16 -9.16
C GLU A 49 6.85 -0.84 -8.08
N ILE A 50 5.62 -0.53 -8.53
CA ILE A 50 4.42 -0.53 -7.70
C ILE A 50 3.29 -1.31 -8.40
N GLY A 51 2.34 -1.82 -7.62
CA GLY A 51 1.09 -2.42 -8.11
C GLY A 51 -0.13 -1.70 -7.51
N CYS A 52 -1.17 -1.48 -8.30
CA CYS A 52 -2.45 -0.92 -7.84
C CYS A 52 -3.61 -1.87 -8.14
N GLY A 53 -4.56 -2.00 -7.22
CA GLY A 53 -5.76 -2.83 -7.38
C GLY A 53 -6.74 -2.68 -6.22
N VAL A 54 -7.63 -3.65 -6.04
CA VAL A 54 -8.59 -3.65 -4.92
C VAL A 54 -8.58 -4.95 -4.13
N LEU A 55 -8.68 -4.83 -2.80
CA LEU A 55 -8.94 -5.92 -1.88
C LEU A 55 -10.45 -6.10 -1.72
N VAL A 56 -10.97 -7.28 -2.05
CA VAL A 56 -12.38 -7.63 -1.90
C VAL A 56 -12.57 -8.63 -0.75
N GLU A 57 -13.61 -8.42 0.07
CA GLU A 57 -13.88 -9.20 1.29
C GLU A 57 -14.15 -10.69 1.02
N SER A 58 -14.61 -11.05 -0.18
CA SER A 58 -15.03 -12.41 -0.54
C SER A 58 -13.87 -13.38 -0.87
N GLY A 59 -12.71 -13.25 -0.20
CA GLY A 59 -11.66 -14.27 -0.23
C GLY A 59 -10.90 -14.41 -1.55
N GLY A 60 -10.71 -13.31 -2.31
CA GLY A 60 -9.89 -13.35 -3.52
C GLY A 60 -8.42 -13.62 -3.17
N ASN A 61 -7.84 -14.69 -3.73
CA ASN A 61 -6.42 -15.06 -3.62
C ASN A 61 -5.52 -13.81 -3.63
N ALA A 62 -4.83 -13.57 -2.51
CA ALA A 62 -4.09 -12.36 -2.25
C ALA A 62 -2.89 -12.22 -3.21
N ALA A 63 -2.76 -11.07 -3.87
CA ALA A 63 -1.52 -10.68 -4.54
C ALA A 63 -0.54 -9.99 -3.58
N THR A 64 -0.86 -9.95 -2.29
CA THR A 64 0.09 -9.61 -1.22
C THR A 64 0.83 -10.87 -0.78
N PRO A 65 2.13 -10.77 -0.46
CA PRO A 65 2.89 -11.90 0.05
C PRO A 65 2.27 -12.48 1.32
N ALA A 66 2.23 -13.81 1.43
CA ALA A 66 1.93 -14.47 2.70
C ALA A 66 3.12 -14.34 3.66
N GLY A 67 2.85 -14.23 4.96
CA GLY A 67 3.87 -14.22 6.00
C GLY A 67 3.52 -13.34 7.19
N LEU A 68 4.46 -13.24 8.14
CA LEU A 68 4.32 -12.34 9.28
C LEU A 68 4.40 -10.89 8.79
N VAL A 69 3.53 -10.03 9.31
CA VAL A 69 3.50 -8.62 8.97
C VAL A 69 3.60 -7.74 10.21
N ALA A 70 4.32 -6.63 10.08
CA ALA A 70 4.20 -5.50 10.98
C ALA A 70 3.21 -4.52 10.37
N THR A 71 2.24 -4.05 11.16
CA THR A 71 1.15 -3.23 10.65
C THR A 71 0.75 -2.12 11.61
N THR A 72 0.20 -1.04 11.06
CA THR A 72 -0.44 0.03 11.81
C THR A 72 -1.63 0.58 11.01
N SER A 73 -2.62 1.09 11.72
CA SER A 73 -3.74 1.84 11.13
C SER A 73 -3.50 3.32 11.31
N TYR A 74 -3.41 4.06 10.21
CA TYR A 74 -3.28 5.50 10.20
C TYR A 74 -4.64 6.17 9.93
N PHE A 75 -4.96 7.19 10.70
CA PHE A 75 -6.13 8.05 10.49
C PHE A 75 -5.67 9.46 10.22
N GLY A 76 -6.00 9.99 9.04
CA GLY A 76 -5.57 11.32 8.65
C GLY A 76 -5.32 11.48 7.15
N PRO A 77 -4.84 12.66 6.75
CA PRO A 77 -4.60 12.94 5.35
C PRO A 77 -3.32 12.21 4.87
N TYR A 78 -3.34 11.73 3.64
CA TYR A 78 -2.33 10.80 3.11
C TYR A 78 -0.92 11.39 3.06
N GLU A 79 -0.78 12.71 2.87
CA GLU A 79 0.51 13.39 2.84
C GLU A 79 1.26 13.38 4.18
N LYS A 80 0.56 13.08 5.28
CA LYS A 80 1.15 12.95 6.63
C LYS A 80 1.34 11.50 7.08
N MET A 81 0.98 10.54 6.23
CA MET A 81 1.04 9.11 6.53
C MET A 81 2.49 8.59 6.72
N HIS A 82 3.50 9.33 6.27
CA HIS A 82 4.91 8.97 6.47
C HIS A 82 5.25 8.63 7.93
N SER A 83 4.64 9.30 8.90
CA SER A 83 4.80 9.03 10.34
C SER A 83 4.38 7.60 10.74
N ALA A 84 3.37 7.04 10.08
CA ALA A 84 2.91 5.68 10.31
C ALA A 84 3.91 4.65 9.77
N HIS A 85 4.51 4.89 8.59
CA HIS A 85 5.63 4.09 8.10
C HIS A 85 6.82 4.13 9.07
N GLN A 86 7.20 5.33 9.52
CA GLN A 86 8.31 5.51 10.47
C GLN A 86 8.09 4.70 11.75
N THR A 87 6.86 4.65 12.27
CA THR A 87 6.52 3.87 13.46
C THR A 87 6.80 2.36 13.25
N ILE A 88 6.43 1.80 12.09
CA ILE A 88 6.72 0.39 11.77
C ILE A 88 8.23 0.16 11.61
N HIS A 89 8.93 1.06 10.92
CA HIS A 89 10.38 0.98 10.75
C HIS A 89 11.12 1.03 12.09
N GLU A 90 10.68 1.90 12.99
CA GLU A 90 11.24 2.04 14.33
C GLU A 90 11.00 0.78 15.18
N TRP A 91 9.77 0.24 15.14
CA TRP A 91 9.46 -1.04 15.77
C TRP A 91 10.38 -2.16 15.24
N ALA A 92 10.56 -2.25 13.92
CA ALA A 92 11.42 -3.27 13.32
C ALA A 92 12.87 -3.15 13.78
N ARG A 93 13.39 -1.91 13.80
CA ARG A 93 14.74 -1.59 14.30
C ARG A 93 14.92 -2.00 15.75
N GLN A 94 13.98 -1.65 16.63
CA GLN A 94 14.01 -1.99 18.05
C GLN A 94 13.95 -3.51 18.30
N ASN A 95 13.29 -4.25 17.41
CA ASN A 95 13.08 -5.69 17.55
C ASN A 95 14.06 -6.53 16.70
N GLY A 96 15.07 -5.91 16.07
CA GLY A 96 16.04 -6.60 15.22
C GLY A 96 15.43 -7.28 13.99
N ARG A 97 14.28 -6.78 13.51
CA ARG A 97 13.55 -7.33 12.36
C ARG A 97 13.90 -6.61 11.07
N LYS A 98 13.98 -7.37 9.98
CA LYS A 98 14.07 -6.81 8.62
C LYS A 98 12.69 -6.67 8.02
N LEU A 99 12.45 -5.58 7.31
CA LEU A 99 11.22 -5.34 6.56
C LEU A 99 11.46 -5.59 5.08
N GLY A 100 10.50 -6.23 4.41
CA GLY A 100 10.49 -6.49 2.98
C GLY A 100 9.43 -5.66 2.25
N ALA A 101 8.74 -6.29 1.31
CA ALA A 101 7.64 -5.68 0.57
C ALA A 101 6.57 -5.09 1.51
N SER A 102 5.93 -4.01 1.07
CA SER A 102 4.88 -3.34 1.82
C SER A 102 3.62 -3.11 1.00
N TRP A 103 2.50 -2.86 1.66
CA TRP A 103 1.28 -2.43 1.00
C TRP A 103 0.45 -1.53 1.91
N GLU A 104 -0.34 -0.69 1.25
CA GLU A 104 -1.28 0.24 1.87
C GLU A 104 -2.68 -0.14 1.42
N VAL A 105 -3.58 -0.33 2.37
CA VAL A 105 -5.00 -0.58 2.13
C VAL A 105 -5.78 0.65 2.56
N TYR A 106 -6.38 1.32 1.58
CA TYR A 106 -7.14 2.53 1.78
C TYR A 106 -8.57 2.15 2.12
N GLY A 107 -9.01 2.51 3.33
CA GLY A 107 -10.37 2.29 3.80
C GLY A 107 -11.42 3.04 2.95
N HIS A 108 -12.69 2.87 3.32
CA HIS A 108 -13.75 3.62 2.65
C HIS A 108 -13.51 5.13 2.70
N TRP A 109 -13.81 5.80 1.59
CA TRP A 109 -13.65 7.24 1.48
C TRP A 109 -14.46 7.96 2.56
N ASN A 110 -13.83 8.99 3.12
CA ASN A 110 -14.50 9.94 4.01
C ASN A 110 -14.14 11.35 3.55
N ASP A 111 -15.12 12.24 3.49
CA ASP A 111 -14.88 13.63 3.11
C ASP A 111 -14.02 14.36 4.14
N ASP A 112 -14.16 14.01 5.43
CA ASP A 112 -13.29 14.47 6.51
C ASP A 112 -11.93 13.74 6.42
N PRO A 113 -10.82 14.42 6.07
CA PRO A 113 -9.52 13.80 5.94
C PRO A 113 -9.02 13.19 7.26
N ALA A 114 -9.44 13.70 8.42
CA ALA A 114 -9.04 13.16 9.72
C ALA A 114 -9.64 11.76 9.99
N LYS A 115 -10.72 11.41 9.28
CA LYS A 115 -11.42 10.12 9.41
C LYS A 115 -11.04 9.13 8.32
N ARG A 116 -10.21 9.51 7.35
CA ARG A 116 -9.70 8.59 6.32
C ARG A 116 -8.73 7.62 6.98
N ARG A 117 -9.02 6.33 6.85
CA ARG A 117 -8.20 5.24 7.38
C ARG A 117 -7.32 4.67 6.26
N THR A 118 -6.05 4.47 6.55
CA THR A 118 -5.16 3.62 5.75
C THR A 118 -4.49 2.61 6.66
N ASP A 119 -4.64 1.33 6.33
CA ASP A 119 -3.89 0.26 6.99
C ASP A 119 -2.60 0.00 6.21
N ILE A 120 -1.47 0.03 6.91
CA ILE A 120 -0.13 -0.09 6.32
C ILE A 120 0.47 -1.38 6.81
N TYR A 121 1.08 -2.14 5.91
CA TYR A 121 1.65 -3.45 6.18
C TYR A 121 3.06 -3.54 5.61
N TYR A 122 3.97 -4.14 6.37
CA TYR A 122 5.28 -4.55 5.90
C TYR A 122 5.48 -6.03 6.19
N LEU A 123 5.91 -6.78 5.19
CA LEU A 123 6.33 -8.16 5.39
C LEU A 123 7.57 -8.18 6.29
N VAL A 124 7.51 -8.95 7.36
CA VAL A 124 8.62 -9.13 8.30
C VAL A 124 9.43 -10.33 7.84
N GLY A 125 10.71 -10.09 7.54
CA GLY A 125 11.67 -11.15 7.29
C GLY A 125 12.04 -11.90 8.58
N ALA A 126 12.46 -13.15 8.41
CA ALA A 126 13.09 -13.93 9.47
C ALA A 126 14.41 -13.29 9.92
#